data_AF-A0A958SUR2-F1
#
_entry.id   AF-A0A958SUR2-F1
#
_cell.length_a   1.000
_cell.length_b   1.000
_cell.length_c   1.000
_cell.angle_alpha   90.00
_cell.angle_beta   90.00
_cell.angle_gamma   90.00
#
_symmetry.space_group_name_H-M   'P 1'
#
loop_
_entity.id
_entity.type
_entity.pdbx_description
1 polymer ?
#
loop_
_entity_poly.entity_id
_entity_poly.type
_entity_poly.pdbx_seq_one_letter_code
_entity_poly.pdbx_strand_id
1 'polypeptide(L)'
;ASKSLLSYVSGIGGKLAENIVDYRTRNGAFSSRKEILDVPRLGNKAFEQGAAFLRIKDAENPLDDSAVHPESYAIVEQMVKDLGKTVKDLIGNSTLIKQIDLKTYCTETVGLPTLEDIAKELEKPGLDIREEAKVFTFNQNIRTIDDLREGQLLPGIVNNITNFGAFV
;
A
#
# COMPACT_ATOMS: atom_id res chain seq x y z
N ALA A 1 -8.91 -4.84 7.50
CA ALA A 1 -8.75 -3.57 8.24
C ALA A 1 -9.86 -3.39 9.28
N SER A 2 -9.61 -2.60 10.34
CA SER A 2 -10.61 -2.18 11.32
C SER A 2 -11.41 -0.98 10.80
N LYS A 3 -12.56 -0.68 11.42
CA LYS A 3 -13.38 0.52 11.11
C LYS A 3 -12.54 1.80 11.18
N SER A 4 -11.74 1.95 12.24
CA SER A 4 -10.91 3.14 12.43
C SER A 4 -9.90 3.32 11.30
N LEU A 5 -9.20 2.26 10.88
CA LEU A 5 -8.23 2.34 9.80
C LEU A 5 -8.90 2.68 8.46
N LEU A 6 -10.05 2.04 8.16
CA LEU A 6 -10.80 2.31 6.93
C LEU A 6 -11.32 3.75 6.87
N SER A 7 -11.63 4.37 8.00
CA SER A 7 -12.13 5.75 8.03
C SER A 7 -11.10 6.82 7.65
N TYR A 8 -9.83 6.45 7.53
CA TYR A 8 -8.74 7.31 7.05
C TYR A 8 -8.41 7.09 5.56
N VAL A 9 -9.07 6.13 4.91
CA VAL A 9 -8.86 5.89 3.47
C VAL A 9 -9.57 6.97 2.67
N SER A 10 -8.92 7.46 1.61
CA SER A 10 -9.50 8.47 0.72
C SER A 10 -10.89 8.04 0.23
N GLY A 11 -11.87 8.94 0.28
CA GLY A 11 -13.26 8.66 -0.08
C GLY A 11 -14.07 7.84 0.93
N ILE A 12 -13.44 7.25 1.96
CA ILE A 12 -14.10 6.39 2.96
C ILE A 12 -14.18 7.11 4.32
N GLY A 13 -15.31 7.74 4.60
CA GLY A 13 -15.59 8.32 5.92
C GLY A 13 -16.01 7.28 6.97
N GLY A 14 -16.18 7.70 8.23
CA GLY A 14 -16.51 6.81 9.35
C GLY A 14 -17.78 5.95 9.17
N LYS A 15 -18.83 6.49 8.54
CA LYS A 15 -20.06 5.73 8.22
C LYS A 15 -19.84 4.70 7.10
N LEU A 16 -19.03 5.03 6.09
CA LEU A 16 -18.71 4.08 5.00
C LEU A 16 -17.82 2.96 5.51
N ALA A 17 -16.83 3.28 6.34
CA ALA A 17 -15.98 2.29 7.00
C ALA A 17 -16.80 1.27 7.80
N GLU A 18 -17.85 1.71 8.51
CA GLU A 18 -18.80 0.84 9.19
C GLU A 18 -19.55 -0.07 8.22
N ASN A 19 -20.13 0.51 7.16
CA ASN A 19 -20.85 -0.26 6.16
C ASN A 19 -19.98 -1.34 5.48
N ILE A 20 -18.71 -1.04 5.21
CA ILE A 20 -17.76 -1.99 4.62
C ILE A 20 -17.52 -3.17 5.58
N VAL A 21 -17.30 -2.89 6.87
CA VAL A 21 -17.08 -3.94 7.88
C VAL A 21 -18.34 -4.78 8.08
N ASP A 22 -19.50 -4.15 8.13
CA ASP A 22 -20.80 -4.82 8.26
C ASP A 22 -21.09 -5.72 7.04
N TYR A 23 -20.86 -5.20 5.83
CA TYR A 23 -21.02 -5.97 4.60
C TYR A 23 -20.14 -7.21 4.60
N ARG A 24 -18.85 -7.04 4.94
CA ARG A 24 -17.90 -8.15 5.03
C ARG A 24 -18.29 -9.17 6.10
N THR A 25 -18.87 -8.72 7.21
CA THR A 25 -19.31 -9.62 8.28
C THR A 25 -20.52 -10.46 7.86
N ARG A 26 -21.40 -9.92 7.02
CA ARG A 26 -22.62 -10.61 6.56
C ARG A 26 -22.39 -11.49 5.32
N ASN A 27 -21.59 -11.02 4.37
CA ASN A 27 -21.39 -11.66 3.07
C ASN A 27 -20.07 -12.43 2.95
N GLY A 28 -19.16 -12.28 3.93
CA GLY A 28 -17.83 -12.87 3.88
C GLY A 28 -16.77 -11.90 3.32
N ALA A 29 -15.56 -12.42 3.08
CA ALA A 29 -14.47 -11.64 2.51
C ALA A 29 -14.79 -11.24 1.05
N PHE A 30 -14.36 -10.05 0.65
CA PHE A 30 -14.47 -9.61 -0.74
C PHE A 30 -13.52 -10.44 -1.61
N SER A 31 -14.00 -10.87 -2.79
CA SER A 31 -13.21 -11.61 -3.78
C SER A 31 -12.62 -10.70 -4.86
N SER A 32 -13.19 -9.50 -5.05
CA SER A 32 -12.74 -8.50 -6.00
C SER A 32 -13.10 -7.08 -5.57
N ARG A 33 -12.40 -6.07 -6.09
CA ARG A 33 -12.73 -4.66 -5.82
C ARG A 33 -14.11 -4.27 -6.34
N LYS A 34 -14.61 -4.96 -7.37
CA LYS A 34 -15.95 -4.70 -7.93
C LYS A 34 -17.05 -4.95 -6.90
N GLU A 35 -16.90 -5.96 -6.04
CA GLU A 35 -17.85 -6.25 -4.97
C GLU A 35 -17.93 -5.14 -3.91
N ILE A 36 -16.91 -4.27 -3.81
CA ILE A 36 -16.96 -3.12 -2.90
C ILE A 36 -18.03 -2.13 -3.34
N LEU A 37 -18.39 -2.08 -4.63
CA LEU A 37 -19.49 -1.25 -5.13
C LEU A 37 -20.86 -1.69 -4.60
N ASP A 38 -20.99 -2.94 -4.16
CA ASP A 38 -22.23 -3.46 -3.57
C ASP A 38 -22.41 -3.02 -2.11
N VAL A 39 -21.41 -2.37 -1.51
CA VAL A 39 -21.50 -1.85 -0.14
C VAL A 39 -22.54 -0.73 -0.10
N PRO A 40 -23.52 -0.81 0.83
CA PRO A 40 -24.55 0.21 0.93
C PRO A 40 -24.00 1.61 1.10
N ARG A 41 -24.53 2.56 0.31
CA ARG A 41 -24.17 3.99 0.32
C ARG A 41 -22.76 4.30 -0.19
N LEU A 42 -22.02 3.32 -0.67
CA LEU A 42 -20.75 3.55 -1.37
C LEU A 42 -21.06 3.97 -2.81
N GLY A 43 -20.77 5.23 -3.15
CA GLY A 43 -20.99 5.76 -4.49
C GLY A 43 -19.76 5.61 -5.38
N ASN A 44 -19.96 5.68 -6.71
CA ASN A 44 -18.88 5.57 -7.70
C ASN A 44 -17.69 6.51 -7.45
N LYS A 45 -17.95 7.76 -7.02
CA LYS A 45 -16.89 8.71 -6.67
C LYS A 45 -16.09 8.29 -5.44
N ALA A 46 -16.77 7.76 -4.41
CA ALA A 46 -16.09 7.29 -3.21
C ALA A 46 -15.24 6.04 -3.53
N PHE A 47 -15.75 5.17 -4.41
CA PHE A 47 -15.01 4.04 -4.93
C PHE A 47 -13.76 4.47 -5.70
N GLU A 48 -13.91 5.36 -6.69
CA GLU A 48 -12.80 5.90 -7.49
C GLU A 48 -11.71 6.53 -6.61
N GLN A 49 -12.08 7.28 -5.58
CA GLN A 49 -11.10 7.90 -4.69
C GLN A 49 -10.38 6.87 -3.78
N GLY A 50 -11.01 5.74 -3.48
CA GLY A 50 -10.55 4.77 -2.48
C GLY A 50 -9.99 3.46 -3.04
N ALA A 51 -10.31 3.09 -4.28
CA ALA A 51 -10.14 1.74 -4.79
C ALA A 51 -8.68 1.28 -4.77
N ALA A 52 -7.73 2.13 -5.18
CA ALA A 52 -6.29 1.81 -5.16
C ALA A 52 -5.74 1.55 -3.75
N PHE A 53 -6.36 2.11 -2.71
CA PHE A 53 -5.93 1.96 -1.32
C PHE A 53 -6.56 0.75 -0.63
N LEU A 54 -7.66 0.22 -1.18
CA LEU A 54 -8.35 -0.96 -0.69
C LEU A 54 -7.76 -2.20 -1.38
N ARG A 55 -6.88 -2.91 -0.66
CA ARG A 55 -6.25 -4.14 -1.13
C ARG A 55 -7.03 -5.38 -0.70
N ILE A 56 -7.18 -6.32 -1.63
CA ILE A 56 -7.83 -7.61 -1.41
C ILE A 56 -6.80 -8.69 -1.68
N LYS A 57 -6.41 -9.41 -0.62
CA LYS A 57 -5.52 -10.56 -0.71
C LYS A 57 -6.24 -11.73 -1.38
N ASP A 58 -5.51 -12.47 -2.20
CA ASP A 58 -6.02 -13.66 -2.90
C ASP A 58 -7.27 -13.38 -3.74
N ALA A 59 -7.38 -12.15 -4.27
CA ALA A 59 -8.47 -11.75 -5.15
C ALA A 59 -8.46 -12.52 -6.47
N GLU A 60 -9.62 -12.59 -7.13
CA GLU A 60 -9.74 -13.18 -8.46
C GLU A 60 -8.83 -12.48 -9.48
N ASN A 61 -8.76 -11.15 -9.40
CA ASN A 61 -7.81 -10.35 -10.15
C ASN A 61 -6.56 -10.07 -9.30
N PRO A 62 -5.37 -10.55 -9.71
CA PRO A 62 -4.12 -10.30 -9.00
C PRO A 62 -3.79 -8.81 -8.77
N LEU A 63 -4.31 -7.91 -9.61
CA LEU A 63 -4.10 -6.47 -9.48
C LEU A 63 -4.81 -5.87 -8.26
N ASP A 64 -5.82 -6.53 -7.70
CA ASP A 64 -6.56 -6.04 -6.53
C ASP A 64 -5.73 -6.08 -5.22
N ASP A 65 -4.61 -6.82 -5.20
CA ASP A 65 -3.64 -6.79 -4.09
C ASP A 65 -2.53 -5.72 -4.29
N SER A 66 -2.61 -4.95 -5.38
CA SER A 66 -1.63 -3.90 -5.72
C SER A 66 -2.22 -2.50 -5.52
N ALA A 67 -1.37 -1.47 -5.57
CA ALA A 67 -1.79 -0.07 -5.63
C ALA A 67 -2.27 0.37 -7.01
N VAL A 68 -2.26 -0.51 -8.03
CA VAL A 68 -2.77 -0.17 -9.37
C VAL A 68 -4.26 0.13 -9.28
N HIS A 69 -4.67 1.29 -9.79
CA HIS A 69 -6.07 1.70 -9.77
C HIS A 69 -6.88 0.94 -10.85
N PRO A 70 -8.15 0.55 -10.60
CA PRO A 70 -8.98 -0.16 -11.58
C PRO A 70 -9.12 0.52 -12.94
N GLU A 71 -8.98 1.85 -13.01
CA GLU A 71 -9.00 2.59 -14.29
C GLU A 71 -7.84 2.19 -15.22
N SER A 72 -6.72 1.73 -14.66
CA SER A 72 -5.52 1.36 -15.39
C SER A 72 -5.45 -0.13 -15.72
N TYR A 73 -6.46 -0.94 -15.33
CA TYR A 73 -6.44 -2.39 -15.56
C TYR A 73 -6.38 -2.73 -17.04
N ALA A 74 -7.11 -1.98 -17.88
CA ALA A 74 -7.09 -2.17 -19.32
C ALA A 74 -5.69 -1.97 -19.92
N ILE A 75 -4.90 -1.04 -19.39
CA ILE A 75 -3.53 -0.77 -19.83
C ILE A 75 -2.61 -1.93 -19.44
N VAL A 76 -2.71 -2.41 -18.20
CA VAL A 76 -1.91 -3.56 -17.73
C VAL A 76 -2.26 -4.83 -18.51
N GLU A 77 -3.55 -5.06 -18.78
CA GLU A 77 -3.99 -6.18 -19.62
C GLU A 77 -3.42 -6.09 -21.04
N GLN A 78 -3.32 -4.88 -21.61
CA GLN A 78 -2.71 -4.68 -22.93
C GLN A 78 -1.20 -4.96 -22.90
N MET A 79 -0.47 -4.45 -21.91
CA MET A 79 0.96 -4.71 -21.73
C MET A 79 1.26 -6.21 -21.65
N VAL A 80 0.44 -6.94 -20.90
CA VAL A 80 0.58 -8.38 -20.71
C VAL A 80 0.26 -9.16 -22.00
N LYS A 81 -0.75 -8.71 -22.77
CA LYS A 81 -1.08 -9.29 -24.07
C LYS A 81 0.05 -9.12 -25.08
N ASP A 82 0.67 -7.95 -25.13
CA ASP A 82 1.77 -7.66 -26.07
C ASP A 82 3.02 -8.50 -25.76
N LEU A 83 3.23 -8.85 -24.48
CA LEU A 83 4.27 -9.80 -24.04
C LEU A 83 3.89 -11.28 -24.25
N GLY A 84 2.62 -11.59 -24.57
CA GLY A 84 2.13 -12.96 -24.65
C GLY A 84 2.18 -13.72 -23.32
N LYS A 85 2.01 -13.02 -22.20
CA LYS A 85 2.06 -13.58 -20.84
C LYS A 85 0.71 -13.44 -20.13
N THR A 86 0.64 -13.85 -18.87
CA THR A 86 -0.49 -13.56 -17.99
C THR A 86 -0.12 -12.50 -16.95
N VAL A 87 -1.12 -11.84 -16.35
CA VAL A 87 -0.90 -10.83 -15.30
C VAL A 87 -0.12 -11.44 -14.11
N LYS A 88 -0.39 -12.70 -13.79
CA LYS A 88 0.31 -13.45 -12.73
C LYS A 88 1.80 -13.65 -13.03
N ASP A 89 2.18 -13.80 -14.30
CA ASP A 89 3.58 -13.97 -14.70
C ASP A 89 4.37 -12.66 -14.65
N LEU A 90 3.68 -11.52 -14.79
CA LEU A 90 4.27 -10.20 -14.78
C LEU A 90 4.54 -9.70 -13.35
N ILE A 91 3.63 -9.99 -12.42
CA ILE A 91 3.73 -9.61 -11.01
C ILE A 91 4.98 -10.25 -10.38
N GLY A 92 5.85 -9.41 -9.81
CA GLY A 92 7.11 -9.85 -9.20
C GLY A 92 8.24 -10.11 -10.19
N ASN A 93 8.01 -9.95 -11.50
CA ASN A 93 9.00 -10.26 -12.53
C ASN A 93 9.60 -9.01 -13.16
N SER A 94 10.61 -8.45 -12.50
CA SER A 94 11.30 -7.25 -12.97
C SER A 94 11.96 -7.39 -14.34
N THR A 95 12.25 -8.62 -14.81
CA THR A 95 12.88 -8.80 -16.13
C THR A 95 11.88 -8.58 -17.26
N LEU A 96 10.65 -9.09 -17.11
CA LEU A 96 9.56 -8.86 -18.07
C LEU A 96 9.09 -7.40 -18.04
N ILE A 97 8.97 -6.81 -16.85
CA ILE A 97 8.51 -5.42 -16.71
C ILE A 97 9.46 -4.45 -17.43
N LYS A 98 10.77 -4.67 -17.33
CA LYS A 98 11.79 -3.84 -18.00
C LYS A 98 11.84 -4.01 -19.52
N GLN A 99 11.25 -5.06 -20.07
CA GLN A 99 11.15 -5.25 -21.52
C GLN A 99 10.01 -4.43 -22.13
N ILE A 100 9.08 -3.94 -21.32
CA ILE A 100 7.93 -3.14 -21.76
C ILE A 100 8.41 -1.73 -22.09
N ASP A 101 8.20 -1.29 -23.34
CA ASP A 101 8.36 0.12 -23.69
C ASP A 101 7.13 0.91 -23.21
N LEU A 102 7.21 1.53 -22.03
CA LEU A 102 6.10 2.26 -21.43
C LEU A 102 5.58 3.40 -22.32
N LYS A 103 6.40 3.94 -23.23
CA LYS A 103 5.98 5.05 -24.11
C LYS A 103 4.87 4.67 -25.07
N THR A 104 4.75 3.39 -25.43
CA THR A 104 3.71 2.92 -26.35
C THR A 104 2.32 2.90 -25.71
N TYR A 105 2.25 2.94 -24.38
CA TYR A 105 1.01 2.89 -23.61
C TYR A 105 0.57 4.25 -23.05
N CYS A 106 1.29 5.33 -23.41
CA CYS A 106 0.89 6.68 -23.03
C CYS A 106 -0.40 7.07 -23.77
N THR A 107 -1.38 7.58 -23.03
CA THR A 107 -2.66 8.08 -23.57
C THR A 107 -2.82 9.56 -23.20
N GLU A 108 -3.89 10.20 -23.67
CA GLU A 108 -4.22 11.57 -23.28
C GLU A 108 -4.50 11.72 -21.77
N THR A 109 -4.92 10.64 -21.12
CA THR A 109 -5.28 10.62 -19.69
C THR A 109 -4.20 9.98 -18.81
N VAL A 110 -3.38 9.08 -19.36
CA VAL A 110 -2.35 8.34 -18.63
C VAL A 110 -0.97 8.68 -19.20
N GLY A 111 -0.22 9.46 -18.43
CA GLY A 111 1.14 9.85 -18.78
C GLY A 111 2.19 8.83 -18.33
N LEU A 112 3.43 9.06 -18.78
CA LEU A 112 4.59 8.24 -18.42
C LEU A 112 4.79 8.06 -16.89
N PRO A 113 4.62 9.09 -16.03
CA PRO A 113 4.82 8.91 -14.58
C PRO A 113 3.87 7.86 -13.99
N THR A 114 2.62 7.82 -14.43
CA THR A 114 1.64 6.83 -13.99
C THR A 114 2.04 5.43 -14.42
N LEU A 115 2.57 5.28 -15.63
CA LEU A 115 3.03 3.98 -16.15
C LEU A 115 4.29 3.50 -15.41
N GLU A 116 5.20 4.41 -15.05
CA GLU A 116 6.37 4.09 -14.22
C GLU A 116 5.95 3.63 -12.81
N ASP A 117 4.97 4.30 -12.20
CA ASP A 117 4.41 3.88 -10.90
C ASP A 117 3.75 2.51 -10.99
N ILE A 118 2.95 2.26 -12.04
CA ILE A 118 2.34 0.94 -12.29
C ILE A 118 3.43 -0.12 -12.46
N ALA A 119 4.46 0.14 -13.26
CA ALA A 119 5.56 -0.81 -13.47
C ALA A 119 6.27 -1.15 -12.16
N LYS A 120 6.57 -0.15 -11.34
CA LYS A 120 7.19 -0.33 -10.02
C LYS A 120 6.31 -1.11 -9.05
N GLU A 121 5.00 -0.84 -9.06
CA GLU A 121 4.04 -1.58 -8.25
C GLU A 121 3.91 -3.05 -8.70
N LEU A 122 3.95 -3.31 -10.01
CA LEU A 122 3.97 -4.68 -10.55
C LEU A 122 5.27 -5.43 -10.21
N GLU A 123 6.41 -4.74 -10.09
CA GLU A 123 7.67 -5.36 -9.65
C GLU A 123 7.58 -5.85 -8.20
N LYS A 124 6.92 -5.07 -7.31
CA LYS A 124 6.74 -5.40 -5.89
C LYS A 124 5.35 -4.98 -5.42
N PRO A 125 4.32 -5.82 -5.63
CA PRO A 125 2.95 -5.47 -5.27
C PRO A 125 2.80 -5.22 -3.77
N GLY A 126 2.13 -4.13 -3.44
CA GLY A 126 1.80 -3.80 -2.06
C GLY A 126 3.02 -3.49 -1.20
N LEU A 127 4.15 -3.09 -1.80
CA LEU A 127 5.39 -2.75 -1.11
C LEU A 127 5.10 -1.84 0.08
N ASP A 128 5.48 -2.31 1.26
CA ASP A 128 5.36 -1.50 2.46
C ASP A 128 6.45 -0.43 2.44
N ILE A 129 6.04 0.82 2.21
CA ILE A 129 6.93 1.98 2.16
C ILE A 129 7.36 2.45 3.56
N ARG A 130 6.79 1.87 4.63
CA ARG A 130 7.19 2.21 6.00
C ARG A 130 8.63 1.75 6.19
N GLU A 131 9.44 2.60 6.84
CA GLU A 131 10.76 2.15 7.31
C GLU A 131 10.58 0.88 8.14
N GLU A 132 11.46 -0.09 7.91
CA GLU A 132 11.51 -1.28 8.75
C GLU A 132 11.57 -0.82 10.20
N ALA A 133 10.64 -1.34 11.01
CA ALA A 133 10.55 -0.96 12.40
C ALA A 133 11.90 -1.21 13.06
N LYS A 134 12.63 -0.13 13.35
CA LYS A 134 13.91 -0.23 14.06
C LYS A 134 13.61 -0.78 15.44
N VAL A 135 13.93 -2.05 15.64
CA VAL A 135 13.81 -2.68 16.95
C VAL A 135 14.77 -1.94 17.87
N PHE A 136 14.19 -1.15 18.77
CA PHE A 136 14.95 -0.43 19.78
C PHE A 136 15.73 -1.46 20.60
N THR A 137 17.05 -1.37 20.57
CA THR A 137 17.94 -2.24 21.34
C THR A 137 18.97 -1.38 22.03
N PHE A 138 19.18 -1.59 23.32
CA PHE A 138 20.27 -0.95 24.04
C PHE A 138 21.60 -1.50 23.54
N ASN A 139 22.62 -0.63 23.50
CA ASN A 139 23.97 -1.07 23.18
C ASN A 139 24.46 -2.03 24.27
N GLN A 140 24.61 -3.31 23.94
CA GLN A 140 24.97 -4.36 24.90
C GLN A 140 26.36 -4.17 25.54
N ASN A 141 27.20 -3.35 24.93
CA ASN A 141 28.56 -3.05 25.40
C ASN A 141 28.59 -1.91 26.41
N ILE A 142 27.48 -1.20 26.64
CA ILE A 142 27.39 -0.09 27.58
C ILE A 142 26.58 -0.56 28.77
N ARG A 143 27.25 -0.72 29.92
CA ARG A 143 26.62 -1.18 31.17
C ARG A 143 26.83 -0.19 32.30
N THR A 144 27.92 0.55 32.23
CA THR A 144 28.36 1.49 33.26
C THR A 144 28.58 2.87 32.64
N ILE A 145 28.62 3.90 33.50
CA ILE A 145 28.86 5.27 33.04
C ILE A 145 30.25 5.43 32.41
N ASP A 146 31.20 4.60 32.82
CA ASP A 146 32.59 4.60 32.32
C ASP A 146 32.71 4.09 30.87
N ASP A 147 31.68 3.39 30.37
CA ASP A 147 31.63 2.91 28.99
C ASP A 147 31.23 4.03 28.00
N LEU A 148 30.74 5.16 28.51
CA LEU A 148 30.28 6.29 27.71
C LEU A 148 31.46 7.11 27.18
N ARG A 149 31.33 7.56 25.94
CA ARG A 149 32.29 8.48 25.31
C ARG A 149 31.53 9.64 24.69
N GLU A 150 32.13 10.82 24.77
CA GLU A 150 31.59 12.01 24.12
C GLU A 150 31.41 11.77 22.60
N GLY A 151 30.28 12.21 22.07
CA GLY A 151 29.92 12.03 20.65
C GLY A 151 29.24 10.70 20.30
N GLN A 152 28.99 9.81 21.27
CA GLN A 152 28.24 8.57 21.01
C GLN A 152 26.76 8.83 20.71
N LEU A 153 26.26 8.23 19.63
CA LEU A 153 24.83 8.14 19.33
C LEU A 153 24.27 6.87 19.94
N LEU A 154 23.42 7.01 20.96
CA LEU A 154 22.84 5.88 21.69
C LEU A 154 21.32 5.91 21.66
N PRO A 155 20.67 4.75 21.50
CA PRO A 155 19.23 4.63 21.70
C PRO A 155 18.89 4.78 23.19
N GLY A 156 17.99 5.70 23.52
CA GLY A 156 17.52 5.96 24.90
C GLY A 156 15.99 6.10 24.98
N ILE A 157 15.43 5.96 26.19
CA ILE A 157 13.98 6.04 26.44
C ILE A 157 13.70 7.24 27.36
N VAL A 158 12.84 8.16 26.94
CA VAL A 158 12.45 9.29 27.78
C VAL A 158 11.66 8.79 28.99
N ASN A 159 12.19 8.99 30.19
CA ASN A 159 11.56 8.65 31.46
C ASN A 159 10.67 9.76 32.00
N ASN A 160 11.04 11.03 31.79
CA ASN A 160 10.29 12.19 32.30
C ASN A 160 10.43 13.39 31.37
N ILE A 161 9.34 14.15 31.20
CA ILE A 161 9.29 15.39 30.41
C ILE A 161 8.95 16.55 31.35
N THR A 162 9.77 17.58 31.31
CA THR A 162 9.64 18.79 32.12
C THR A 162 9.64 20.02 31.22
N ASN A 163 9.29 21.19 31.78
CA ASN A 163 9.23 22.45 31.03
C ASN A 163 10.59 22.92 30.49
N PHE A 164 11.70 22.38 31.01
CA PHE A 164 13.06 22.75 30.61
C PHE A 164 13.82 21.64 29.89
N GLY A 165 13.19 20.47 29.68
CA GLY A 165 13.83 19.36 28.97
C GLY A 165 13.24 18.00 29.27
N ALA A 166 13.89 16.97 28.74
CA ALA A 166 13.53 15.58 28.92
C ALA A 166 14.68 14.80 29.57
N PHE A 167 14.34 13.86 30.44
CA PHE A 167 15.28 12.93 31.05
C PHE A 167 15.19 11.61 30.30
N VAL A 168 16.29 11.21 29.68
CA VAL A 168 16.44 10.01 28.84
C VAL A 168 17.34 9.01 29.55
#